data_AF-A0A661D9F7-F1
#
_entry.id   AF-A0A661D9F7-F1
#
_cell.length_a   1.000
_cell.length_b   1.000
_cell.length_c   1.000
_cell.angle_alpha   90.00
_cell.angle_beta   90.00
_cell.angle_gamma   90.00
#
_symmetry.space_group_name_H-M   'P 1'
#
loop_
_entity.id
_entity.type
_entity.pdbx_description
1 polymer ?
#
loop_
_entity_poly.entity_id
_entity_poly.type
_entity_poly.pdbx_seq_one_letter_code
_entity_poly.pdbx_strand_id
1 'polypeptide(L)'
;MLIIIKIPGNVNVIQIQGSKTKTFEYWLKISTLEKGKPIYVPIKIHNYGKQVLGEGKLRGGVTLSKTDGQWYATLAVEIEKKKPIADLSHMVGVDLGIKNIFTASTGQFFGQFSNPLKKLLEQSEVKRRRKQKLNACLKKKGKPEVDLSSPKIIATVRNEIGRAANQLVNTLEKDSLVVLEKLNIKGMKFKSKRMNRILKASKIGLALDKLKEKLDYKHIRYAMVPAAYSSQECSECGYVHKKNRPTPEKFKCGYCGPKENADVNAGKVLIKRFGDAELLNVGHFRFVKTILLERFDKLFPDARSISGGLQPGTEPIRTVLREIGWQQLTVNQST
;
A
#
# COMPACT_ATOMS: atom_id res chain seq x y z
N MET A 1 1.13 -3.85 -30.01
CA MET A 1 1.73 -4.82 -29.06
C MET A 1 3.14 -4.34 -28.80
N LEU A 2 3.42 -3.84 -27.58
CA LEU A 2 4.75 -3.32 -27.22
C LEU A 2 5.67 -4.52 -26.99
N ILE A 3 6.46 -4.89 -27.98
CA ILE A 3 7.49 -5.92 -27.82
C ILE A 3 8.64 -5.27 -27.04
N ILE A 4 8.74 -5.62 -25.76
CA ILE A 4 9.87 -5.23 -24.92
C ILE A 4 10.95 -6.29 -25.14
N ILE A 5 11.97 -5.93 -25.91
CA ILE A 5 13.20 -6.74 -26.02
C ILE A 5 14.03 -6.43 -24.78
N LYS A 6 14.34 -7.43 -23.96
CA LYS A 6 15.29 -7.32 -22.85
C LYS A 6 16.49 -8.18 -23.16
N ILE A 7 17.66 -7.56 -23.20
CA ILE A 7 18.93 -8.28 -23.26
C ILE A 7 19.54 -8.17 -21.86
N PRO A 8 19.42 -9.22 -21.01
CA PRO A 8 20.20 -9.27 -19.80
C PRO A 8 21.66 -9.38 -20.22
N GLY A 9 22.40 -8.28 -20.13
CA GLY A 9 23.84 -8.31 -20.33
C GLY A 9 24.43 -9.13 -19.20
N ASN A 10 24.85 -10.37 -19.48
CA ASN A 10 25.86 -10.99 -18.64
C ASN A 10 27.11 -10.12 -18.74
N VAL A 11 27.91 -10.03 -17.67
CA VAL A 11 29.03 -9.06 -17.56
C VAL A 11 30.04 -9.20 -18.72
N ASN A 12 29.98 -10.28 -19.50
CA ASN A 12 30.85 -10.52 -20.66
C ASN A 12 30.33 -9.93 -21.99
N VAL A 13 29.04 -9.63 -22.11
CA VAL A 13 28.43 -9.15 -23.38
C VAL A 13 28.22 -7.65 -23.38
N ILE A 14 27.77 -7.09 -22.26
CA ILE A 14 27.54 -5.65 -22.10
C ILE A 14 28.21 -5.21 -20.80
N GLN A 15 29.18 -4.29 -20.93
CA GLN A 15 29.95 -3.76 -19.81
C GLN A 15 29.83 -2.24 -19.75
N ILE A 16 29.69 -1.70 -18.54
CA ILE A 16 29.84 -0.28 -18.29
C ILE A 16 31.27 0.02 -17.82
N GLN A 17 31.90 1.02 -18.42
CA GLN A 17 33.27 1.43 -18.13
C GLN A 17 33.32 2.94 -17.88
N GLY A 18 34.14 3.41 -16.95
CA GLY A 18 34.32 4.84 -16.72
C GLY A 18 34.93 5.53 -17.94
N SER A 19 34.44 6.71 -18.29
CA SER A 19 35.06 7.53 -19.33
C SER A 19 36.32 8.23 -18.79
N LYS A 20 37.32 8.40 -19.66
CA LYS A 20 38.49 9.26 -19.39
C LYS A 20 38.26 10.71 -19.84
N THR A 21 37.20 10.98 -20.58
CA THR A 21 36.86 12.33 -21.09
C THR A 21 35.78 12.98 -20.23
N LYS A 22 35.73 14.32 -20.23
CA LYS A 22 34.73 15.09 -19.45
C LYS A 22 33.36 15.17 -20.12
N THR A 23 33.22 14.69 -21.37
CA THR A 23 32.03 14.90 -22.20
C THR A 23 30.84 14.01 -21.79
N PHE A 24 31.12 12.83 -21.26
CA PHE A 24 30.16 11.85 -20.76
C PHE A 24 30.85 10.98 -19.71
N GLU A 25 30.08 10.43 -18.77
CA GLU A 25 30.63 9.78 -17.58
C GLU A 25 31.05 8.32 -17.82
N TYR A 26 30.34 7.61 -18.71
CA TYR A 26 30.60 6.18 -18.94
C TYR A 26 30.56 5.80 -20.42
N TRP A 27 31.25 4.72 -20.73
CA TRP A 27 31.12 3.96 -21.97
C TRP A 27 30.33 2.69 -21.73
N LEU A 28 29.37 2.41 -22.62
CA LEU A 28 28.78 1.10 -22.75
C LEU A 28 29.52 0.32 -23.83
N LYS A 29 30.30 -0.68 -23.42
CA LYS A 29 30.97 -1.61 -24.31
C LYS A 29 30.03 -2.78 -24.61
N ILE A 30 29.67 -2.94 -25.87
CA ILE A 30 28.81 -4.02 -26.37
C ILE A 30 29.66 -4.94 -27.23
N SER A 31 29.83 -6.18 -26.80
CA SER A 31 30.53 -7.21 -27.58
C SER A 31 29.72 -7.54 -28.84
N THR A 32 30.40 -7.64 -29.99
CA THR A 32 29.80 -8.04 -31.26
C THR A 32 30.17 -9.48 -31.59
N LEU A 33 29.60 -10.03 -32.67
CA LEU A 33 30.00 -11.33 -33.21
C LEU A 33 31.39 -11.30 -33.85
N GLU A 34 31.90 -10.11 -34.20
CA GLU A 34 33.25 -9.93 -34.73
C GLU A 34 34.25 -9.82 -33.59
N LYS A 35 35.09 -10.85 -33.44
CA LYS A 35 36.11 -10.91 -32.40
C LYS A 35 37.00 -9.67 -32.43
N GLY A 36 37.13 -9.00 -31.27
CA GLY A 36 37.97 -7.82 -31.10
C GLY A 36 37.36 -6.50 -31.57
N LYS A 37 36.12 -6.48 -32.08
CA LYS A 37 35.46 -5.26 -32.57
C LYS A 37 34.19 -4.92 -31.77
N PRO A 38 34.31 -4.55 -30.48
CA PRO A 38 33.16 -4.11 -29.70
C PRO A 38 32.64 -2.74 -30.15
N ILE A 39 31.35 -2.50 -29.93
CA ILE A 39 30.72 -1.17 -30.11
C ILE A 39 30.79 -0.42 -28.79
N TYR A 40 31.15 0.86 -28.84
CA TYR A 40 31.17 1.75 -27.68
C TYR A 40 30.09 2.82 -27.82
N VAL A 41 29.19 2.90 -26.85
CA VAL A 41 28.14 3.93 -26.79
C VAL A 41 28.42 4.85 -25.60
N PRO A 42 28.55 6.17 -25.80
CA PRO A 42 28.75 7.10 -24.69
C PRO A 42 27.46 7.25 -23.89
N ILE A 43 27.56 7.16 -22.55
CA ILE A 43 26.45 7.35 -21.62
C ILE A 43 26.68 8.64 -20.84
N LYS A 44 25.78 9.60 -21.05
CA LYS A 44 25.67 10.79 -20.22
C LYS A 44 24.61 10.57 -19.14
N ILE A 45 25.01 10.60 -17.88
CA ILE A 45 24.11 10.37 -16.75
C ILE A 45 23.39 11.68 -16.41
N HIS A 46 22.07 11.63 -16.27
CA HIS A 46 21.27 12.76 -15.79
C HIS A 46 21.61 13.12 -14.32
N ASN A 47 21.44 14.38 -13.90
CA ASN A 47 21.86 14.87 -12.57
C ASN A 47 21.40 13.98 -11.39
N TYR A 48 20.16 13.48 -11.42
CA TYR A 48 19.67 12.54 -10.43
C TYR A 48 20.47 11.23 -10.37
N GLY A 49 20.81 10.67 -11.53
CA GLY A 49 21.65 9.47 -11.59
C GLY A 49 23.05 9.72 -11.05
N LYS A 50 23.60 10.94 -11.22
CA LYS A 50 24.89 11.32 -10.62
C LYS A 50 24.81 11.32 -9.09
N GLN A 51 23.72 11.84 -8.53
CA GLN A 51 23.50 11.80 -7.07
C GLN A 51 23.44 10.36 -6.58
N VAL A 52 22.63 9.49 -7.21
CA VAL A 52 22.51 8.07 -6.84
C VAL A 52 23.85 7.34 -6.95
N LEU A 53 24.63 7.59 -7.99
CA LEU A 53 25.98 7.02 -8.15
C LEU A 53 26.98 7.54 -7.10
N GLY A 54 26.79 8.75 -6.58
CA GLY A 54 27.60 9.27 -5.47
C GLY A 54 27.27 8.60 -4.13
N GLU A 55 26.09 7.99 -4.00
CA GLU A 55 25.64 7.33 -2.76
C GLU A 55 25.96 5.84 -2.69
N GLY A 56 26.45 5.23 -3.78
CA GLY A 56 26.64 3.78 -3.84
C GLY A 56 27.58 3.32 -4.95
N LYS A 57 27.72 2.01 -5.08
CA LYS A 57 28.61 1.37 -6.05
C LYS A 57 27.82 0.89 -7.25
N LEU A 58 28.20 1.34 -8.44
CA LEU A 58 27.67 0.83 -9.71
C LEU A 58 28.03 -0.65 -9.88
N ARG A 59 27.03 -1.50 -10.13
CA ARG A 59 27.22 -2.89 -10.51
C ARG A 59 27.56 -2.98 -11.99
N GLY A 60 28.39 -3.96 -12.37
CA GLY A 60 28.90 -4.11 -13.73
C GLY A 60 27.85 -4.55 -14.77
N GLY A 61 26.73 -5.13 -14.34
CA GLY A 61 25.66 -5.59 -15.22
C GLY A 61 24.79 -4.44 -15.73
N VAL A 62 24.56 -4.41 -17.05
CA VAL A 62 23.65 -3.45 -17.70
C VAL A 62 22.55 -4.21 -18.42
N THR A 63 21.31 -3.79 -18.22
CA THR A 63 20.18 -4.30 -19.01
C THR A 63 19.82 -3.30 -20.09
N LEU A 64 19.85 -3.75 -21.35
CA LEU A 64 19.32 -2.97 -22.47
C LEU A 64 17.87 -3.37 -22.72
N SER A 65 17.00 -2.36 -22.85
CA SER A 65 15.61 -2.55 -23.24
C SER A 65 15.21 -1.59 -24.34
N LYS A 66 14.42 -2.08 -25.31
CA LYS A 66 13.83 -1.25 -26.36
C LYS A 66 12.34 -1.08 -26.12
N THR A 67 11.88 0.17 -26.02
CA THR A 67 10.47 0.54 -25.80
C THR A 67 10.11 1.70 -26.72
N ASP A 68 9.03 1.58 -27.50
CA ASP A 68 8.56 2.60 -28.46
C ASP A 68 9.68 3.14 -29.39
N GLY A 69 10.51 2.22 -29.90
CA GLY A 69 11.63 2.56 -30.80
C GLY A 69 12.87 3.11 -30.09
N GLN A 70 12.77 3.49 -28.82
CA GLN A 70 13.86 4.04 -28.04
C GLN A 70 14.59 2.96 -27.22
N TRP A 71 15.91 3.09 -27.13
CA TRP A 71 16.75 2.22 -26.31
C TRP A 71 16.98 2.84 -24.93
N TYR A 72 16.90 2.00 -23.90
CA TYR A 72 17.14 2.35 -22.51
C TYR A 72 18.22 1.43 -21.94
N ALA A 73 19.22 2.02 -21.28
CA ALA A 73 20.20 1.30 -20.48
C ALA A 73 19.84 1.42 -19.00
N THR A 74 19.56 0.30 -18.35
CA THR A 74 19.28 0.23 -16.91
C THR A 74 20.55 -0.16 -16.18
N LEU A 75 21.00 0.73 -15.30
CA LEU A 75 22.17 0.56 -14.45
C LEU A 75 21.71 0.23 -13.03
N ALA A 76 22.32 -0.78 -12.41
CA ALA A 76 22.05 -1.13 -11.02
C ALA A 76 23.13 -0.53 -10.12
N VAL A 77 22.71 0.23 -9.11
CA VAL A 77 23.61 0.79 -8.09
C VAL A 77 23.27 0.13 -6.77
N GLU A 78 24.28 -0.39 -6.10
CA GLU A 78 24.16 -0.92 -4.75
C GLU A 78 24.47 0.17 -3.73
N ILE A 79 23.55 0.38 -2.80
CA ILE A 79 23.65 1.41 -1.76
C ILE A 79 23.55 0.71 -0.42
N GLU A 80 24.66 0.67 0.33
CA GLU A 80 24.69 0.14 1.69
C GLU A 80 24.35 1.26 2.68
N LYS A 81 23.06 1.47 2.93
CA LYS A 81 22.57 2.41 3.95
C LYS A 81 21.83 1.65 5.05
N LYS A 82 22.34 1.73 6.28
CA LYS A 82 21.60 1.27 7.46
C LYS A 82 20.37 2.17 7.64
N LYS A 83 19.19 1.57 7.82
CA LYS A 83 18.02 2.34 8.23
C LYS A 83 18.32 2.97 9.59
N PRO A 84 18.21 4.30 9.76
CA PRO A 84 18.43 4.95 11.05
C PRO A 84 17.54 4.30 12.11
N ILE A 85 17.98 4.37 13.36
CA ILE A 85 17.13 3.99 14.50
C ILE A 85 15.94 4.93 14.45
N ALA A 86 14.72 4.37 14.52
CA ALA A 86 13.55 5.20 14.47
C ALA A 86 13.35 5.91 15.81
N ASP A 87 13.03 7.20 15.78
CA ASP A 87 12.51 7.90 16.94
C ASP A 87 11.02 7.59 17.06
N LEU A 88 10.62 7.03 18.20
CA LEU A 88 9.22 6.72 18.48
C LEU A 88 8.36 7.98 18.66
N SER A 89 8.98 9.13 18.94
CA SER A 89 8.29 10.43 18.95
C SER A 89 7.84 10.85 17.53
N HIS A 90 8.53 10.38 16.49
CA HIS A 90 8.26 10.64 15.07
C HIS A 90 7.40 9.54 14.41
N MET A 91 6.53 8.88 15.18
CA MET A 91 5.60 7.91 14.63
C MET A 91 4.49 8.56 13.80
N VAL A 92 4.27 8.04 12.59
CA VAL A 92 3.19 8.47 11.70
C VAL A 92 2.35 7.27 11.28
N GLY A 93 1.09 7.24 11.69
CA GLY A 93 0.13 6.23 11.26
C GLY A 93 -0.49 6.63 9.92
N VAL A 94 -0.52 5.71 8.96
CA VAL A 94 -1.05 5.99 7.62
C VAL A 94 -2.22 5.05 7.31
N ASP A 95 -3.40 5.64 7.19
CA ASP A 95 -4.63 4.98 6.74
C ASP A 95 -4.70 5.00 5.21
N LEU A 96 -5.14 3.89 4.60
CA LEU A 96 -5.31 3.77 3.16
C LEU A 96 -6.79 3.88 2.79
N GLY A 97 -7.10 4.84 1.92
CA GLY A 97 -8.47 5.15 1.55
C GLY A 97 -8.75 5.13 0.05
N ILE A 98 -10.03 5.30 -0.28
CA ILE A 98 -10.50 5.49 -1.66
C ILE A 98 -10.66 6.99 -1.98
N LYS A 99 -11.05 7.83 -1.02
CA LYS A 99 -11.21 9.27 -1.25
C LYS A 99 -9.85 9.97 -1.30
N ASN A 100 -9.03 9.69 -0.28
CA ASN A 100 -7.62 10.00 -0.18
C ASN A 100 -6.88 8.67 -0.22
N ILE A 101 -5.83 8.56 -1.06
CA ILE A 101 -5.07 7.31 -1.15
C ILE A 101 -4.35 7.05 0.18
N PHE A 102 -3.78 8.10 0.78
CA PHE A 102 -3.12 8.04 2.07
C PHE A 102 -3.61 9.19 2.96
N THR A 103 -3.89 8.88 4.22
CA THR A 103 -4.17 9.87 5.26
C THR A 103 -3.22 9.64 6.42
N ALA A 104 -2.45 10.66 6.78
CA ALA A 104 -1.52 10.61 7.91
C ALA A 104 -2.23 10.99 9.22
N SER A 105 -1.81 10.39 10.33
CA SER A 105 -2.25 10.73 11.70
C SER A 105 -1.98 12.19 12.09
N THR A 106 -1.05 12.85 11.39
CA THR A 106 -0.75 14.28 11.49
C THR A 106 -1.81 15.19 10.87
N GLY A 107 -2.83 14.63 10.20
CA GLY A 107 -3.90 15.38 9.55
C GLY A 107 -3.68 15.70 8.07
N GLN A 108 -2.57 15.25 7.48
CA GLN A 108 -2.26 15.44 6.06
C GLN A 108 -2.94 14.39 5.17
N PHE A 109 -3.43 14.81 4.01
CA PHE A 109 -4.11 13.96 3.03
C PHE A 109 -3.39 13.95 1.69
N PHE A 110 -3.19 12.77 1.09
CA PHE A 110 -2.46 12.62 -0.16
C PHE A 110 -3.23 11.81 -1.19
N GLY A 111 -3.06 12.17 -2.46
CA GLY A 111 -3.70 11.45 -3.57
C GLY A 111 -5.22 11.62 -3.61
N GLN A 112 -5.73 12.81 -3.27
CA GLN A 112 -7.13 13.14 -3.47
C GLN A 112 -7.53 12.86 -4.92
N PHE A 113 -8.56 12.05 -5.12
CA PHE A 113 -9.06 11.78 -6.47
C PHE A 113 -9.63 13.07 -7.07
N SER A 114 -8.83 13.71 -7.92
CA SER A 114 -9.19 14.94 -8.62
C SER A 114 -10.44 14.73 -9.51
N ASN A 115 -11.21 15.79 -9.74
CA ASN A 115 -12.39 15.73 -10.62
C ASN A 115 -12.07 15.19 -12.03
N PRO A 116 -10.91 15.51 -12.65
CA PRO A 116 -10.48 14.89 -13.91
C PRO A 116 -10.31 13.36 -13.82
N LEU A 117 -9.71 12.85 -12.74
CA LEU A 117 -9.52 11.42 -12.55
C LEU A 117 -10.86 10.69 -12.33
N LYS A 118 -11.78 11.29 -11.59
CA LYS A 118 -13.16 10.78 -11.44
C LYS A 118 -13.87 10.69 -12.80
N LYS A 119 -13.79 11.74 -13.61
CA LYS A 119 -14.38 11.78 -14.96
C LYS A 119 -13.77 10.71 -15.88
N LEU A 120 -12.44 10.53 -15.82
CA LEU A 120 -11.75 9.47 -16.56
C LEU A 120 -12.21 8.07 -16.14
N LEU A 121 -12.36 7.83 -14.83
CA LEU A 121 -12.90 6.59 -14.28
C LEU A 121 -14.33 6.33 -14.75
N GLU A 122 -15.21 7.32 -14.67
CA GLU A 122 -16.60 7.23 -15.14
C GLU A 122 -16.68 6.91 -16.63
N GLN A 123 -15.93 7.64 -17.47
CA GLN A 123 -15.84 7.37 -18.90
C GLN A 123 -15.34 5.95 -19.19
N SER A 124 -14.35 5.49 -18.41
CA SER A 124 -13.83 4.13 -18.53
C SER A 124 -14.87 3.07 -18.16
N GLU A 125 -15.71 3.33 -17.15
CA GLU A 125 -16.81 2.44 -16.78
C GLU A 125 -17.86 2.38 -17.88
N VAL A 126 -18.23 3.50 -18.48
CA VAL A 126 -19.17 3.55 -19.61
C VAL A 126 -18.63 2.74 -20.78
N LYS A 127 -17.36 2.96 -21.16
CA LYS A 127 -16.69 2.19 -22.22
C LYS A 127 -16.67 0.70 -21.90
N ARG A 128 -16.35 0.33 -20.66
CA ARG A 128 -16.33 -1.07 -20.22
C ARG A 128 -17.71 -1.71 -20.27
N ARG A 129 -18.78 -1.01 -19.86
CA ARG A 129 -20.16 -1.50 -19.97
C ARG A 129 -20.57 -1.74 -21.41
N ARG A 130 -20.20 -0.83 -22.33
CA ARG A 130 -20.43 -1.01 -23.77
C ARG A 130 -19.71 -2.25 -24.29
N LYS A 131 -18.44 -2.44 -23.94
CA LYS A 131 -17.67 -3.66 -24.29
C LYS A 131 -18.28 -4.92 -23.69
N GLN A 132 -18.81 -4.89 -22.46
CA GLN A 132 -19.49 -6.04 -21.85
C GLN A 132 -20.77 -6.41 -22.60
N LYS A 133 -21.58 -5.43 -23.00
CA LYS A 133 -22.75 -5.67 -23.85
C LYS A 133 -22.34 -6.27 -25.20
N LEU A 134 -21.27 -5.75 -25.81
CA LEU A 134 -20.71 -6.29 -27.05
C LEU A 134 -20.23 -7.74 -26.86
N ASN A 135 -19.47 -8.05 -25.81
CA ASN A 135 -18.99 -9.41 -25.51
C ASN A 135 -20.15 -10.38 -25.30
N ALA A 136 -21.24 -9.96 -24.65
CA ALA A 136 -22.44 -10.80 -24.53
C ALA A 136 -23.03 -11.17 -25.90
N CYS A 137 -23.03 -10.24 -26.86
CA CYS A 137 -23.44 -10.50 -28.25
C CYS A 137 -22.43 -11.37 -29.01
N LEU A 138 -21.13 -11.10 -28.87
CA LEU A 138 -20.06 -11.87 -29.52
C LEU A 138 -20.07 -13.33 -29.05
N LYS A 139 -20.25 -13.55 -27.74
CA LYS A 139 -20.37 -14.87 -27.14
C LYS A 139 -21.55 -15.66 -27.71
N LYS A 140 -22.72 -15.03 -27.85
CA LYS A 140 -23.90 -15.66 -28.50
C LYS A 140 -23.65 -16.03 -29.96
N LYS A 141 -22.75 -15.32 -30.65
CA LYS A 141 -22.39 -15.56 -32.06
C LYS A 141 -21.14 -16.44 -32.23
N GLY A 142 -20.61 -17.03 -31.15
CA GLY A 142 -19.38 -17.82 -31.19
C GLY A 142 -18.13 -17.04 -31.63
N LYS A 143 -18.14 -15.70 -31.49
CA LYS A 143 -17.04 -14.83 -31.91
C LYS A 143 -16.10 -14.49 -30.74
N PRO A 144 -14.81 -14.25 -31.01
CA PRO A 144 -13.85 -13.87 -29.98
C PRO A 144 -14.25 -12.56 -29.30
N GLU A 145 -14.11 -12.53 -27.96
CA GLU A 145 -14.45 -11.38 -27.12
C GLU A 145 -13.40 -10.26 -27.19
N VAL A 146 -13.82 -9.03 -26.92
CA VAL A 146 -12.89 -7.88 -26.81
C VAL A 146 -12.39 -7.69 -25.39
N ASP A 147 -11.13 -7.24 -25.27
CA ASP A 147 -10.52 -6.94 -23.98
C ASP A 147 -11.25 -5.80 -23.25
N LEU A 148 -11.68 -6.09 -22.02
CA LEU A 148 -12.36 -5.15 -21.12
C LEU A 148 -11.40 -4.21 -20.39
N SER A 149 -10.09 -4.45 -20.48
CA SER A 149 -9.08 -3.65 -19.81
C SER A 149 -9.00 -2.23 -20.38
N SER A 150 -8.47 -1.32 -19.54
CA SER A 150 -8.15 0.05 -19.93
C SER A 150 -6.74 0.37 -19.47
N PRO A 151 -5.70 0.00 -20.26
CA PRO A 151 -4.31 0.17 -19.86
C PRO A 151 -3.95 1.62 -19.52
N LYS A 152 -4.53 2.59 -20.25
CA LYS A 152 -4.36 4.03 -19.98
C LYS A 152 -4.82 4.40 -18.57
N ILE A 153 -6.03 3.98 -18.17
CA ILE A 153 -6.56 4.28 -16.83
C ILE A 153 -5.74 3.59 -15.75
N ILE A 154 -5.32 2.35 -15.99
CA ILE A 154 -4.44 1.64 -15.06
C ILE A 154 -3.14 2.43 -14.88
N ALA A 155 -2.49 2.86 -15.97
CA ALA A 155 -1.27 3.67 -15.91
C ALA A 155 -1.49 5.00 -15.17
N THR A 156 -2.60 5.71 -15.45
CA THR A 156 -2.94 6.96 -14.74
C THR A 156 -3.10 6.73 -13.24
N VAL A 157 -3.87 5.72 -12.82
CA VAL A 157 -4.06 5.40 -11.39
C VAL A 157 -2.73 5.04 -10.73
N ARG A 158 -1.86 4.27 -11.40
CA ARG A 158 -0.51 3.95 -10.91
C ARG A 158 0.34 5.21 -10.71
N ASN A 159 0.29 6.15 -11.64
CA ASN A 159 1.04 7.39 -11.55
C ASN A 159 0.54 8.28 -10.42
N GLU A 160 -0.77 8.32 -10.19
CA GLU A 160 -1.38 9.05 -9.06
C GLU A 160 -0.98 8.45 -7.71
N ILE A 161 -1.06 7.12 -7.58
CA ILE A 161 -0.56 6.40 -6.39
C ILE A 161 0.93 6.73 -6.16
N GLY A 162 1.75 6.66 -7.20
CA GLY A 162 3.18 6.96 -7.11
C GLY A 162 3.46 8.40 -6.68
N ARG A 163 2.71 9.37 -7.21
CA ARG A 163 2.81 10.78 -6.80
C ARG A 163 2.39 10.98 -5.36
N ALA A 164 1.26 10.42 -4.94
CA ALA A 164 0.77 10.51 -3.57
C ALA A 164 1.77 9.90 -2.57
N ALA A 165 2.36 8.74 -2.90
CA ALA A 165 3.37 8.10 -2.06
C ALA A 165 4.64 8.95 -1.96
N ASN A 166 5.12 9.52 -3.08
CA ASN A 166 6.27 10.43 -3.05
C ASN A 166 5.99 11.67 -2.20
N GLN A 167 4.80 12.27 -2.34
CA GLN A 167 4.40 13.44 -1.55
C GLN A 167 4.41 13.12 -0.05
N LEU A 168 3.76 12.04 0.36
CA LEU A 168 3.74 11.61 1.77
C LEU A 168 5.16 11.35 2.28
N VAL A 169 5.94 10.55 1.58
CA VAL A 169 7.27 10.18 2.06
C VAL A 169 8.21 11.39 2.15
N ASN A 170 8.00 12.43 1.33
CA ASN A 170 8.77 13.66 1.41
C ASN A 170 8.37 14.57 2.58
N THR A 171 7.23 14.34 3.27
CA THR A 171 6.89 15.06 4.51
C THR A 171 7.44 14.37 5.75
N LEU A 172 8.07 13.20 5.62
CA LEU A 172 8.60 12.43 6.74
C LEU A 172 10.05 12.78 7.01
N GLU A 173 10.42 12.67 8.28
CA GLU A 173 11.80 12.74 8.72
C GLU A 173 12.52 11.41 8.48
N LYS A 174 13.86 11.43 8.45
CA LYS A 174 14.65 10.23 8.13
C LYS A 174 14.51 9.15 9.20
N ASP A 175 14.35 9.55 10.45
CA ASP A 175 14.18 8.69 11.63
C ASP A 175 12.70 8.42 11.97
N SER A 176 11.75 8.85 11.13
CA SER A 176 10.34 8.54 11.34
C SER A 176 10.08 7.03 11.31
N LEU A 177 9.07 6.60 12.09
CA LEU A 177 8.50 5.26 12.01
C LEU A 177 7.08 5.33 11.44
N VAL A 178 6.88 4.73 10.27
CA VAL A 178 5.55 4.70 9.63
C VAL A 178 4.78 3.47 10.06
N VAL A 179 3.61 3.64 10.67
CA VAL A 179 2.74 2.55 11.10
C VAL A 179 1.63 2.35 10.08
N LEU A 180 1.59 1.17 9.47
CA LEU A 180 0.69 0.81 8.38
C LEU A 180 -0.27 -0.29 8.83
N GLU A 181 -1.48 -0.30 8.29
CA GLU A 181 -2.43 -1.37 8.55
C GLU A 181 -2.14 -2.65 7.74
N LYS A 182 -2.26 -3.80 8.40
CA LYS A 182 -2.22 -5.14 7.78
C LYS A 182 -3.57 -5.47 7.14
N LEU A 183 -3.80 -4.91 5.96
CA LEU A 183 -5.00 -5.18 5.18
C LEU A 183 -4.93 -6.54 4.47
N ASN A 184 -5.95 -7.39 4.69
CA ASN A 184 -6.20 -8.53 3.81
C ASN A 184 -7.03 -8.09 2.59
N ILE A 185 -6.37 -7.43 1.64
CA ILE A 185 -7.03 -6.82 0.48
C ILE A 185 -7.63 -7.87 -0.46
N LYS A 186 -7.00 -9.05 -0.57
CA LYS A 186 -7.49 -10.16 -1.41
C LYS A 186 -8.82 -10.73 -0.88
N GLY A 187 -8.99 -10.80 0.44
CA GLY A 187 -10.23 -11.26 1.08
C GLY A 187 -11.31 -10.20 1.23
N MET A 188 -11.02 -8.92 0.95
CA MET A 188 -11.94 -7.83 1.23
C MET A 188 -13.11 -7.80 0.22
N LYS A 189 -14.32 -8.05 0.73
CA LYS A 189 -15.56 -8.04 -0.05
C LYS A 189 -16.67 -7.35 0.72
N PHE A 190 -17.26 -6.34 0.10
CA PHE A 190 -18.46 -5.65 0.59
C PHE A 190 -19.72 -6.35 0.09
N LYS A 191 -20.84 -6.21 0.82
CA LYS A 191 -22.16 -6.64 0.33
C LYS A 191 -22.56 -5.87 -0.95
N SER A 192 -22.15 -4.61 -1.06
CA SER A 192 -22.43 -3.77 -2.23
C SER A 192 -21.55 -4.13 -3.43
N LYS A 193 -22.18 -4.56 -4.53
CA LYS A 193 -21.51 -4.78 -5.83
C LYS A 193 -20.82 -3.53 -6.36
N ARG A 194 -21.40 -2.34 -6.12
CA ARG A 194 -20.80 -1.04 -6.48
C ARG A 194 -19.50 -0.81 -5.70
N MET A 195 -19.52 -1.04 -4.39
CA MET A 195 -18.34 -0.84 -3.55
C MET A 195 -17.20 -1.79 -3.93
N ASN A 196 -17.51 -3.07 -4.20
CA ASN A 196 -16.51 -4.04 -4.68
C ASN A 196 -15.86 -3.60 -6.00
N ARG A 197 -16.63 -2.97 -6.90
CA ARG A 197 -16.09 -2.43 -8.15
C ARG A 197 -15.12 -1.29 -7.91
N ILE A 198 -15.50 -0.36 -7.01
CA ILE A 198 -14.66 0.78 -6.63
C ILE A 198 -13.37 0.28 -5.97
N LEU A 199 -13.45 -0.65 -5.00
CA LEU A 199 -12.28 -1.27 -4.37
C LEU A 199 -11.33 -1.90 -5.40
N LYS A 200 -11.87 -2.62 -6.39
CA LYS A 200 -11.04 -3.22 -7.46
C LYS A 200 -10.41 -2.16 -8.37
N ALA A 201 -11.09 -1.05 -8.58
CA ALA A 201 -10.62 0.06 -9.42
C ALA A 201 -9.61 0.95 -8.70
N SER A 202 -9.73 1.14 -7.39
CA SER A 202 -8.83 1.99 -6.58
C SER A 202 -7.42 1.44 -6.49
N LYS A 203 -7.24 0.13 -6.72
CA LYS A 203 -5.93 -0.54 -6.64
C LYS A 203 -5.23 -0.32 -5.30
N ILE A 204 -5.99 -0.28 -4.20
CA ILE A 204 -5.48 0.02 -2.86
C ILE A 204 -4.31 -0.88 -2.42
N GLY A 205 -4.28 -2.15 -2.85
CA GLY A 205 -3.13 -3.03 -2.58
C GLY A 205 -1.85 -2.57 -3.26
N LEU A 206 -1.95 -2.04 -4.48
CA LEU A 206 -0.80 -1.41 -5.13
C LEU A 206 -0.37 -0.13 -4.41
N ALA A 207 -1.29 0.61 -3.80
CA ALA A 207 -0.94 1.79 -3.02
C ALA A 207 -0.09 1.43 -1.79
N LEU A 208 -0.46 0.38 -1.06
CA LEU A 208 0.34 -0.14 0.05
C LEU A 208 1.74 -0.59 -0.40
N ASP A 209 1.80 -1.41 -1.45
CA ASP A 209 3.07 -1.91 -1.98
C ASP A 209 3.97 -0.76 -2.46
N LYS A 210 3.39 0.23 -3.13
CA LYS A 210 4.12 1.40 -3.62
C LYS A 210 4.62 2.29 -2.48
N LEU A 211 3.83 2.47 -1.42
CA LEU A 211 4.26 3.23 -0.25
C LEU A 211 5.45 2.54 0.43
N LYS A 212 5.39 1.22 0.64
CA LYS A 212 6.52 0.45 1.19
C LYS A 212 7.78 0.60 0.35
N GLU A 213 7.66 0.45 -0.98
CA GLU A 213 8.77 0.67 -1.92
C GLU A 213 9.40 2.06 -1.74
N LYS A 214 8.58 3.12 -1.57
CA LYS A 214 9.08 4.48 -1.38
C LYS A 214 9.72 4.71 -0.01
N LEU A 215 9.19 4.09 1.04
CA LEU A 215 9.78 4.13 2.37
C LEU A 215 11.13 3.42 2.40
N ASP A 216 11.21 2.23 1.78
CA ASP A 216 12.47 1.49 1.64
C ASP A 216 13.51 2.27 0.84
N TYR A 217 13.08 2.90 -0.27
CA TYR A 217 13.95 3.76 -1.08
C TYR A 217 14.52 4.94 -0.29
N LYS A 218 13.78 5.47 0.68
CA LYS A 218 14.21 6.56 1.56
C LYS A 218 14.84 6.07 2.86
N HIS A 219 14.99 4.75 3.03
CA HIS A 219 15.49 4.08 4.22
C HIS A 219 14.69 4.37 5.49
N ILE A 220 13.41 4.74 5.36
CA ILE A 220 12.51 4.99 6.48
C ILE A 220 11.95 3.65 6.98
N ARG A 221 11.82 3.50 8.30
CA ARG A 221 11.28 2.28 8.90
C ARG A 221 9.76 2.30 8.85
N TYR A 222 9.17 1.12 8.73
CA TYR A 222 7.74 0.96 8.85
C TYR A 222 7.38 -0.34 9.57
N ALA A 223 6.22 -0.35 10.22
CA ALA A 223 5.67 -1.49 10.91
C ALA A 223 4.23 -1.73 10.46
N MET A 224 3.80 -3.00 10.52
CA MET A 224 2.45 -3.41 10.13
C MET A 224 1.66 -3.79 11.38
N VAL A 225 0.50 -3.20 11.59
CA VAL A 225 -0.38 -3.48 12.75
C VAL A 225 -1.73 -4.03 12.32
N PRO A 226 -2.47 -4.75 13.19
CA PRO A 226 -3.78 -5.29 12.85
C PRO A 226 -4.78 -4.19 12.47
N ALA A 227 -5.51 -4.38 11.37
CA ALA A 227 -6.46 -3.39 10.86
C ALA A 227 -7.88 -3.54 11.45
N ALA A 228 -8.20 -4.67 12.09
CA ALA A 228 -9.56 -4.99 12.49
C ALA A 228 -10.12 -3.93 13.45
N TYR A 229 -11.28 -3.36 13.12
CA TYR A 229 -11.98 -2.31 13.87
C TYR A 229 -11.24 -0.98 14.08
N SER A 230 -10.09 -0.74 13.43
CA SER A 230 -9.33 0.52 13.56
C SER A 230 -10.17 1.76 13.21
N SER A 231 -11.07 1.64 12.24
CA SER A 231 -11.99 2.71 11.83
C SER A 231 -13.20 2.95 12.76
N GLN A 232 -13.35 2.15 13.82
CA GLN A 232 -14.44 2.22 14.80
C GLN A 232 -13.93 2.48 16.23
N GLU A 233 -12.64 2.27 16.46
CA GLU A 233 -11.96 2.53 17.72
C GLU A 233 -11.66 4.02 17.87
N CYS A 234 -11.87 4.57 19.07
CA CYS A 234 -11.49 5.93 19.36
C CYS A 234 -10.00 6.04 19.68
N SER A 235 -9.30 6.93 18.98
CA SER A 235 -7.88 7.17 19.21
C SER A 235 -7.58 7.79 20.57
N GLU A 236 -8.55 8.36 21.28
CA GLU A 236 -8.36 8.93 22.62
C GLU A 236 -8.61 7.90 23.71
N CYS A 237 -9.82 7.35 23.80
CA CYS A 237 -10.24 6.47 24.91
C CYS A 237 -10.26 4.97 24.58
N GLY A 238 -10.08 4.55 23.32
CA GLY A 238 -10.13 3.15 22.93
C GLY A 238 -11.54 2.56 22.77
N TYR A 239 -12.61 3.33 23.00
CA TYR A 239 -13.99 2.83 22.82
C TYR A 239 -14.24 2.40 21.37
N VAL A 240 -14.69 1.16 21.17
CA VAL A 240 -14.95 0.57 19.84
C VAL A 240 -16.43 0.42 19.60
N HIS A 241 -16.97 1.22 18.66
CA HIS A 241 -18.37 1.08 18.29
C HIS A 241 -18.65 1.50 16.85
N LYS A 242 -19.57 0.79 16.18
CA LYS A 242 -19.93 1.07 14.78
C LYS A 242 -20.48 2.50 14.59
N LYS A 243 -21.23 3.01 15.57
CA LYS A 243 -21.78 4.38 15.54
C LYS A 243 -20.71 5.48 15.71
N ASN A 244 -19.47 5.12 16.06
CA ASN A 244 -18.39 6.11 16.18
C ASN A 244 -18.02 6.73 14.81
N ARG A 245 -18.36 6.07 13.70
CA ARG A 245 -18.17 6.59 12.34
C ARG A 245 -19.53 6.81 11.65
N PRO A 246 -20.25 7.90 11.99
CA PRO A 246 -21.58 8.17 11.45
C PRO A 246 -21.57 8.41 9.93
N THR A 247 -20.48 8.98 9.40
CA THR A 247 -20.28 9.16 7.96
C THR A 247 -18.86 8.68 7.58
N PRO A 248 -18.58 8.43 6.29
CA PRO A 248 -17.24 8.05 5.87
C PRO A 248 -16.14 9.05 6.28
N GLU A 249 -16.48 10.32 6.46
CA GLU A 249 -15.50 11.39 6.70
C GLU A 249 -15.40 11.80 8.18
N LYS A 250 -16.48 11.62 8.95
CA LYS A 250 -16.58 12.10 10.33
C LYS A 250 -16.45 10.94 11.30
N PHE A 251 -15.62 11.13 12.33
CA PHE A 251 -15.59 10.31 13.52
C PHE A 251 -16.12 11.10 14.70
N LYS A 252 -16.98 10.50 15.51
CA LYS A 252 -17.48 11.03 16.77
C LYS A 252 -17.57 9.89 17.76
N CYS A 253 -16.68 9.87 18.75
CA CYS A 253 -16.73 8.84 19.78
C CYS A 253 -18.04 8.94 20.56
N GLY A 254 -18.73 7.81 20.74
CA GLY A 254 -19.95 7.75 21.57
C GLY A 254 -19.70 7.85 23.07
N TYR A 255 -18.45 7.78 23.52
CA TYR A 255 -18.06 7.86 24.93
C TYR A 255 -17.45 9.22 25.30
N CYS A 256 -16.19 9.49 24.91
CA CYS A 256 -15.50 10.74 25.28
C CYS A 256 -15.88 11.96 24.39
N GLY A 257 -16.64 11.76 23.31
CA GLY A 257 -17.14 12.85 22.46
C GLY A 257 -16.21 13.53 21.43
N PRO A 258 -14.90 13.24 21.25
CA PRO A 258 -14.05 13.92 20.28
C PRO A 258 -14.59 13.76 18.85
N LYS A 259 -14.44 14.84 18.08
CA LYS A 259 -14.82 14.92 16.67
C LYS A 259 -13.58 15.19 15.84
N GLU A 260 -13.25 14.28 14.94
CA GLU A 260 -12.17 14.47 13.97
C GLU A 260 -12.49 13.80 12.64
N ASN A 261 -11.57 13.93 11.68
CA ASN A 261 -11.68 13.17 10.43
C ASN A 261 -11.49 11.68 10.72
N ALA A 262 -12.34 10.83 10.15
CA ALA A 262 -12.33 9.39 10.44
C ALA A 262 -11.04 8.68 10.02
N ASP A 263 -10.42 9.10 8.92
CA ASP A 263 -9.19 8.50 8.41
C ASP A 263 -7.98 8.98 9.24
N VAL A 264 -8.03 10.20 9.80
CA VAL A 264 -7.02 10.72 10.74
C VAL A 264 -7.09 9.99 12.09
N ASN A 265 -8.29 9.79 12.65
CA ASN A 265 -8.48 8.98 13.86
C ASN A 265 -7.93 7.56 13.65
N ALA A 266 -8.25 6.94 12.50
CA ALA A 266 -7.75 5.62 12.16
C ALA A 266 -6.22 5.59 12.16
N GLY A 267 -5.55 6.57 11.55
CA GLY A 267 -4.09 6.71 11.60
C GLY A 267 -3.54 6.77 13.04
N LYS A 268 -4.17 7.54 13.93
CA LYS A 268 -3.77 7.60 15.35
C LYS A 268 -3.98 6.27 16.09
N VAL A 269 -5.07 5.56 15.79
CA VAL A 269 -5.31 4.19 16.30
C VAL A 269 -4.21 3.23 15.83
N LEU A 270 -3.75 3.33 14.59
CA LEU A 270 -2.63 2.49 14.11
C LEU A 270 -1.36 2.70 14.93
N ILE A 271 -1.02 3.95 15.25
CA ILE A 271 0.12 4.25 16.14
C ILE A 271 -0.06 3.58 17.50
N LYS A 272 -1.24 3.69 18.12
CA LYS A 272 -1.50 3.06 19.43
C LYS A 272 -1.35 1.55 19.44
N ARG A 273 -1.57 0.90 18.30
CA ARG A 273 -1.42 -0.56 18.14
C ARG A 273 0.02 -0.99 17.83
N PHE A 274 0.94 -0.04 17.64
CA PHE A 274 2.34 -0.37 17.45
C PHE A 274 2.90 -1.05 18.71
N GLY A 275 3.55 -2.20 18.55
CA GLY A 275 4.08 -2.99 19.67
C GLY A 275 3.04 -3.85 20.41
N ASP A 276 1.77 -3.83 19.99
CA ASP A 276 0.71 -4.60 20.65
C ASP A 276 0.76 -6.10 20.27
N ALA A 277 1.51 -6.87 21.06
CA ALA A 277 1.72 -8.30 20.84
C ALA A 277 0.41 -9.11 20.93
N GLU A 278 -0.54 -8.70 21.78
CA GLU A 278 -1.81 -9.41 21.93
C GLU A 278 -2.62 -9.29 20.64
N LEU A 279 -2.78 -8.08 20.11
CA LEU A 279 -3.53 -7.86 18.87
C LEU A 279 -2.84 -8.48 17.64
N LEU A 280 -1.51 -8.52 17.60
CA LEU A 280 -0.75 -9.08 16.49
C LEU A 280 -0.96 -10.59 16.30
N ASN A 281 -1.21 -11.31 17.38
CA ASN A 281 -1.35 -12.77 17.39
C ASN A 281 -2.80 -13.27 17.26
N VAL A 282 -3.75 -12.35 17.07
CA VAL A 282 -5.17 -12.73 16.95
C VAL A 282 -5.45 -13.35 15.57
N GLY A 283 -5.85 -14.63 15.57
CA GLY A 283 -6.17 -15.37 14.34
C GLY A 283 -7.46 -14.91 13.64
N HIS A 284 -8.44 -14.36 14.36
CA HIS A 284 -9.73 -13.96 13.78
C HIS A 284 -10.20 -12.59 14.28
N PHE A 285 -10.68 -11.74 13.36
CA PHE A 285 -11.00 -10.34 13.65
C PHE A 285 -11.99 -10.17 14.81
N ARG A 286 -12.98 -11.05 14.99
CA ARG A 286 -13.96 -10.96 16.09
C ARG A 286 -13.29 -10.92 17.47
N PHE A 287 -12.20 -11.67 17.69
CA PHE A 287 -11.47 -11.65 18.97
C PHE A 287 -10.75 -10.32 19.21
N VAL A 288 -10.31 -9.63 18.15
CA VAL A 288 -9.76 -8.26 18.27
C VAL A 288 -10.80 -7.34 18.91
N LYS A 289 -12.08 -7.44 18.51
CA LYS A 289 -13.12 -6.60 19.11
C LYS A 289 -13.29 -6.88 20.60
N THR A 290 -13.28 -8.15 20.99
CA THR A 290 -13.42 -8.56 22.39
C THR A 290 -12.31 -7.97 23.24
N ILE A 291 -11.05 -8.15 22.83
CA ILE A 291 -9.87 -7.60 23.52
C ILE A 291 -10.00 -6.09 23.70
N LEU A 292 -10.37 -5.38 22.63
CA LEU A 292 -10.51 -3.91 22.69
C LEU A 292 -11.62 -3.47 23.65
N LEU A 293 -12.76 -4.16 23.66
CA LEU A 293 -13.87 -3.86 24.58
C LEU A 293 -13.49 -4.17 26.04
N GLU A 294 -12.82 -5.29 26.30
CA GLU A 294 -12.34 -5.65 27.63
C GLU A 294 -11.31 -4.65 28.17
N ARG A 295 -10.39 -4.18 27.32
CA ARG A 295 -9.43 -3.13 27.67
C ARG A 295 -10.14 -1.81 28.00
N PHE A 296 -11.14 -1.44 27.20
CA PHE A 296 -11.94 -0.25 27.46
C PHE A 296 -12.68 -0.36 28.81
N ASP A 297 -13.35 -1.49 29.07
CA ASP A 297 -14.06 -1.71 30.33
C ASP A 297 -13.14 -1.69 31.55
N LYS A 298 -11.90 -2.18 31.42
CA LYS A 298 -10.88 -2.11 32.49
C LYS A 298 -10.45 -0.67 32.78
N LEU A 299 -10.34 0.16 31.74
CA LEU A 299 -9.97 1.57 31.88
C LEU A 299 -11.14 2.44 32.37
N PHE A 300 -12.37 2.07 32.02
CA PHE A 300 -13.59 2.81 32.36
C PHE A 300 -14.69 1.89 32.92
N PRO A 301 -14.53 1.36 34.16
CA PRO A 301 -15.48 0.40 34.74
C PRO A 301 -16.91 0.96 34.85
N ASP A 302 -17.03 2.25 35.15
CA ASP A 302 -18.32 2.93 35.34
C ASP A 302 -19.05 3.28 34.04
N ALA A 303 -18.37 3.16 32.88
CA ALA A 303 -18.93 3.50 31.58
C ALA A 303 -20.16 2.66 31.20
N ARG A 304 -20.32 1.47 31.81
CA ARG A 304 -21.48 0.57 31.63
C ARG A 304 -22.81 1.23 32.03
N SER A 305 -22.77 2.21 32.93
CA SER A 305 -23.97 2.90 33.43
C SER A 305 -24.44 4.06 32.53
N ILE A 306 -23.54 4.67 31.74
CA ILE A 306 -23.82 5.86 30.92
C ILE A 306 -24.30 5.46 29.51
N SER A 307 -23.91 4.29 29.02
CA SER A 307 -24.41 3.71 27.78
C SER A 307 -25.74 2.99 28.00
N GLY A 308 -26.82 3.72 28.26
CA GLY A 308 -28.17 3.14 28.37
C GLY A 308 -28.44 2.10 27.26
N GLY A 309 -28.41 0.82 27.64
CA GLY A 309 -28.87 -0.30 26.81
C GLY A 309 -27.93 -0.84 25.71
N LEU A 310 -26.61 -0.61 25.73
CA LEU A 310 -25.70 -1.36 24.84
C LEU A 310 -24.95 -2.42 25.64
N GLN A 311 -25.61 -3.56 25.87
CA GLN A 311 -24.97 -4.72 26.49
C GLN A 311 -23.75 -5.17 25.67
N PRO A 312 -22.57 -5.33 26.29
CA PRO A 312 -21.49 -6.12 25.71
C PRO A 312 -21.98 -7.57 25.59
N GLY A 313 -22.12 -8.09 24.36
CA GLY A 313 -22.29 -9.54 24.16
C GLY A 313 -23.71 -10.07 23.95
N THR A 314 -24.54 -9.47 23.07
CA THR A 314 -25.76 -10.16 22.59
C THR A 314 -25.49 -11.32 21.62
N GLU A 315 -24.26 -11.82 21.53
CA GLU A 315 -24.05 -13.23 21.23
C GLU A 315 -23.21 -13.82 22.38
N PRO A 316 -23.79 -14.73 23.18
CA PRO A 316 -23.01 -15.41 24.20
C PRO A 316 -21.83 -16.11 23.53
N ILE A 317 -20.68 -16.09 24.22
CA ILE A 317 -19.42 -16.78 23.83
C ILE A 317 -19.67 -18.25 23.41
N ARG A 318 -20.76 -18.86 23.88
CA ARG A 318 -21.22 -20.21 23.50
C ARG A 318 -21.70 -20.35 22.04
N THR A 319 -22.09 -19.30 21.34
CA THR A 319 -22.57 -19.37 19.95
C THR A 319 -21.40 -19.41 18.96
N VAL A 320 -20.32 -18.65 19.22
CA VAL A 320 -19.11 -18.63 18.37
C VAL A 320 -18.32 -19.95 18.49
N LEU A 321 -18.35 -20.60 19.65
CA LEU A 321 -17.74 -21.92 19.87
C LEU A 321 -18.54 -23.09 19.26
N ARG A 322 -19.81 -22.89 18.87
CA ARG A 322 -20.62 -23.90 18.17
C ARG A 322 -20.46 -23.86 16.65
N GLU A 323 -20.21 -22.69 16.06
CA GLU A 323 -20.00 -22.54 14.61
C GLU A 323 -18.59 -22.96 14.16
N ILE A 324 -17.62 -22.91 15.08
CA ILE A 324 -16.24 -23.34 14.85
C ILE A 324 -16.10 -24.68 15.57
N GLY A 325 -16.39 -25.79 14.88
CA GLY A 325 -16.29 -27.13 15.45
C GLY A 325 -14.94 -27.37 16.11
N TRP A 326 -14.89 -27.25 17.44
CA TRP A 326 -13.72 -27.58 18.23
C TRP A 326 -13.73 -29.08 18.51
N GLN A 327 -12.88 -29.83 17.80
CA GLN A 327 -12.22 -30.98 18.39
C GLN A 327 -11.10 -30.46 19.31
N GLN A 328 -11.00 -31.11 20.46
CA GLN A 328 -10.21 -30.75 21.63
C GLN A 328 -8.72 -30.58 21.30
N LEU A 329 -8.11 -29.51 21.82
CA LEU A 329 -6.73 -29.55 22.29
C LEU A 329 -6.79 -29.42 23.81
N THR A 330 -6.76 -30.56 24.48
CA THR A 330 -6.53 -30.66 25.91
C THR A 330 -5.13 -30.14 26.23
N VAL A 331 -5.11 -29.20 27.16
CA VAL A 331 -3.92 -28.77 27.88
C VAL A 331 -3.38 -29.97 28.65
N ASN A 332 -2.23 -30.51 28.25
CA ASN A 332 -1.41 -31.31 29.15
C ASN A 332 -0.59 -30.36 30.01
N GLN A 333 -1.00 -30.19 31.27
CA GLN A 333 -0.13 -29.76 32.35
C GLN A 333 0.18 -30.98 33.22
N SER A 334 1.49 -31.29 33.29
CA SER A 334 2.21 -31.94 34.40
C SER A 334 1.67 -33.22 35.03
N THR A 335 2.32 -34.35 34.71
CA THR A 335 3.38 -34.99 35.53
C THR A 335 4.27 -35.84 34.64
#